data_AF-A0A8H5IDS4-F1
#
_entry.id   AF-A0A8H5IDS4-F1
#
_cell.length_a   1.000
_cell.length_b   1.000
_cell.length_c   1.000
_cell.angle_alpha   90.00
_cell.angle_beta   90.00
_cell.angle_gamma   90.00
#
_symmetry.space_group_name_H-M   'P 1'
#
loop_
_entity.id
_entity.type
_entity.pdbx_description
1 polymer ?
#
loop_
_entity_poly.entity_id
_entity_poly.type
_entity_poly.pdbx_seq_one_letter_code
_entity_poly.pdbx_strand_id
1 'polypeptide(L)'
;MAALSIVIQPPARAQVSTILYPPLVAELNFRGAVTGHYFFAMAFLLTREGNIVEGGLSGTTSVNGVDVTTAGSSRTTIYFPYTDLAILAEGAYKIRVDVYKVAYDSPDGYDFQALAKSSRVAVVNEAVPAASAGESLNIQEK
;
A
#
# COMPACT_ATOMS: atom_id res chain seq x y z
N MET A 1 -18.98 -0.47 -7.22
CA MET A 1 -17.61 -0.93 -7.49
C MET A 1 -16.69 -0.42 -6.41
N ALA A 2 -15.76 -1.26 -5.96
CA ALA A 2 -14.71 -0.86 -5.03
C ALA A 2 -13.61 -0.12 -5.79
N ALA A 3 -13.07 0.93 -5.18
CA ALA A 3 -11.97 1.71 -5.71
C ALA A 3 -10.80 1.61 -4.74
N LEU A 4 -9.62 1.25 -5.25
CA LEU A 4 -8.39 1.13 -4.47
C LEU A 4 -7.38 2.18 -4.93
N SER A 5 -6.75 2.86 -3.98
CA SER A 5 -5.70 3.84 -4.22
C SER A 5 -4.56 3.69 -3.19
N ILE A 6 -3.40 4.27 -3.49
CA ILE A 6 -2.31 4.41 -2.51
C ILE A 6 -2.36 5.84 -1.97
N VAL A 7 -2.82 6.00 -0.73
CA VAL A 7 -3.06 7.31 -0.08
C VAL A 7 -1.82 7.85 0.63
N ILE A 8 -0.94 6.98 1.11
CA ILE A 8 0.42 7.35 1.54
C ILE A 8 1.41 6.63 0.65
N GLN A 9 2.18 7.41 -0.11
CA GLN A 9 3.18 6.90 -1.04
C GLN A 9 4.47 6.56 -0.29
N PRO A 10 5.16 5.46 -0.68
CA PRO A 10 6.52 5.23 -0.23
C PRO A 10 7.45 6.36 -0.70
N PRO A 11 8.63 6.53 -0.09
CA PRO A 11 9.56 7.58 -0.47
C PRO A 11 10.02 7.42 -1.93
N ALA A 12 10.29 8.54 -2.61
CA ALA A 12 10.80 8.51 -3.98
C ALA A 12 12.21 7.88 -4.08
N ARG A 13 12.97 7.91 -2.98
CA ARG A 13 14.30 7.32 -2.85
C ARG A 13 14.44 6.62 -1.50
N ALA A 14 14.99 5.42 -1.47
CA ALA A 14 15.19 4.63 -0.26
C ALA A 14 16.58 3.96 -0.27
N GLN A 15 17.09 3.66 0.92
CA GLN A 15 18.27 2.80 1.05
C GLN A 15 17.85 1.33 1.02
N VAL A 16 18.67 0.47 0.40
CA VAL A 16 18.48 -0.99 0.44
C VAL A 16 18.33 -1.48 1.88
N SER A 17 17.38 -2.38 2.11
CA SER A 17 17.13 -3.03 3.41
C SER A 17 16.78 -2.08 4.56
N THR A 18 16.34 -0.85 4.24
CA THR A 18 15.83 0.11 5.23
C THR A 18 14.31 0.21 5.13
N ILE A 19 13.63 0.28 6.28
CA ILE A 19 12.18 0.47 6.35
C ILE A 19 11.80 1.74 5.61
N LEU A 20 10.81 1.61 4.71
CA LEU A 20 10.30 2.71 3.91
C LEU A 20 9.58 3.73 4.79
N TYR A 21 10.02 4.99 4.72
CA TYR A 21 9.35 6.12 5.35
C TYR A 21 9.24 7.31 4.39
N PRO A 22 8.05 7.88 4.15
CA PRO A 22 6.74 7.51 4.73
C PRO A 22 6.31 6.06 4.43
N PRO A 23 5.51 5.42 5.31
CA PRO A 23 5.04 4.05 5.09
C PRO A 23 4.05 4.01 3.93
N LEU A 24 3.93 2.85 3.28
CA LEU A 24 2.93 2.66 2.24
C LEU A 24 1.56 2.40 2.88
N VAL A 25 0.53 3.15 2.48
CA VAL A 25 -0.85 2.91 2.91
C VAL A 25 -1.78 2.86 1.70
N ALA A 26 -2.47 1.74 1.54
CA ALA A 26 -3.54 1.56 0.57
C ALA A 26 -4.91 1.88 1.19
N GLU A 27 -5.82 2.42 0.38
CA GLU A 27 -7.20 2.75 0.77
C GLU A 27 -8.19 2.09 -0.19
N LEU A 28 -9.07 1.25 0.33
CA LEU A 28 -10.21 0.70 -0.40
C LEU A 28 -11.48 1.47 -0.01
N ASN A 29 -12.20 1.99 -1.00
CA ASN A 29 -13.52 2.60 -0.82
C ASN A 29 -14.59 1.89 -1.62
N PHE A 30 -15.74 1.63 -1.01
CA PHE A 30 -16.91 1.10 -1.70
C PHE A 30 -18.22 1.59 -1.07
N ARG A 31 -19.34 1.46 -1.78
CA ARG A 31 -20.67 1.75 -1.23
C ARG A 31 -21.23 0.52 -0.52
N GLY A 32 -21.93 0.74 0.58
CA GLY A 32 -22.51 -0.33 1.41
C GLY A 32 -21.72 -0.57 2.69
N ALA A 33 -22.38 -1.20 3.67
CA ALA A 33 -21.80 -1.48 4.99
C ALA A 33 -20.84 -2.69 4.96
N VAL A 34 -19.87 -2.69 5.87
CA VAL A 34 -19.04 -3.87 6.18
C VAL A 34 -19.84 -4.82 7.07
N THR A 35 -20.70 -5.66 6.51
CA THR A 35 -21.30 -6.75 7.28
C THR A 35 -20.57 -8.06 6.97
N GLY A 36 -19.77 -8.54 7.92
CA GLY A 36 -19.19 -9.89 7.88
C GLY A 36 -18.12 -10.12 6.81
N HIS A 37 -17.36 -9.10 6.43
CA HIS A 37 -16.37 -9.19 5.35
C HIS A 37 -14.97 -8.84 5.85
N TYR A 38 -14.09 -9.84 5.87
CA TYR A 38 -12.67 -9.67 6.19
C TYR A 38 -11.93 -9.37 4.90
N PHE A 39 -11.29 -8.21 4.82
CA PHE A 39 -10.41 -7.85 3.72
C PHE A 39 -8.96 -7.96 4.16
N PHE A 40 -8.13 -8.48 3.27
CA PHE A 40 -6.68 -8.48 3.44
C PHE A 40 -6.04 -7.99 2.14
N ALA A 41 -4.82 -7.48 2.26
CA ALA A 41 -4.06 -7.00 1.13
C ALA A 41 -2.69 -7.67 1.09
N MET A 42 -2.14 -7.78 -0.11
CA MET A 42 -0.79 -8.28 -0.36
C MET A 42 0.01 -7.25 -1.16
N ALA A 43 1.24 -6.99 -0.74
CA ALA A 43 2.18 -6.12 -1.42
C ALA A 43 3.20 -6.92 -2.24
N PHE A 44 3.43 -6.49 -3.47
CA PHE A 44 4.40 -7.07 -4.41
C PHE A 44 5.34 -5.99 -4.94
N LEU A 45 6.64 -6.27 -4.99
CA LEU A 45 7.60 -5.41 -5.67
C LEU A 45 7.52 -5.67 -7.17
N LEU A 46 7.43 -4.60 -7.97
CA LEU A 46 7.41 -4.66 -9.41
C LEU A 46 8.61 -3.96 -10.01
N THR A 47 9.22 -4.57 -11.03
CA THR A 47 10.18 -3.90 -11.92
C THR A 47 9.48 -2.85 -12.78
N ARG A 48 10.27 -2.06 -13.52
CA ARG A 48 9.75 -1.08 -14.49
C ARG A 48 8.86 -1.72 -15.55
N GLU A 49 9.18 -2.95 -15.95
CA GLU A 49 8.46 -3.75 -16.94
C GLU A 49 7.18 -4.36 -16.36
N GLY A 50 6.97 -4.26 -15.04
CA GLY A 50 5.80 -4.78 -14.35
C GLY A 50 5.93 -6.22 -13.88
N ASN A 51 7.14 -6.80 -13.96
CA ASN A 51 7.42 -8.15 -13.45
C ASN A 51 7.49 -8.14 -11.93
N ILE A 52 6.98 -9.18 -11.28
CA ILE A 52 7.11 -9.36 -9.84
C ILE A 52 8.54 -9.75 -9.51
N VAL A 53 9.14 -9.08 -8.53
CA VAL A 53 10.44 -9.45 -7.97
C VAL A 53 10.19 -10.31 -6.74
N GLU A 54 10.25 -11.63 -6.93
CA GLU A 54 10.12 -12.57 -5.82
C GLU A 54 11.20 -12.34 -4.77
N GLY A 55 10.80 -12.31 -3.49
CA GLY A 55 11.71 -12.01 -2.39
C GLY A 55 12.27 -10.58 -2.39
N GLY A 56 11.76 -9.66 -3.21
CA GLY A 56 12.24 -8.28 -3.27
C GLY A 56 11.80 -7.38 -2.11
N LEU A 57 10.76 -7.79 -1.37
CA LEU A 57 10.28 -7.11 -0.17
C LEU A 57 10.59 -7.93 1.09
N SER A 58 10.95 -7.24 2.17
CA SER A 58 10.96 -7.78 3.53
C SER A 58 9.95 -7.04 4.42
N GLY A 59 9.74 -7.56 5.63
CA GLY A 59 8.74 -7.06 6.56
C GLY A 59 7.39 -7.72 6.34
N THR A 60 6.33 -7.03 6.72
CA THR A 60 4.95 -7.51 6.62
C THR A 60 4.41 -7.21 5.22
N THR A 61 4.40 -8.21 4.33
CA THR A 61 3.88 -8.06 2.95
C THR A 61 2.40 -8.39 2.82
N SER A 62 1.74 -8.86 3.88
CA SER A 62 0.30 -9.05 3.92
C SER A 62 -0.30 -8.50 5.21
N VAL A 63 -1.37 -7.72 5.07
CA VAL A 63 -2.01 -7.00 6.19
C VAL A 63 -3.52 -7.14 6.13
N ASN A 64 -4.15 -7.16 7.30
CA ASN A 64 -5.60 -7.05 7.42
C ASN A 64 -6.03 -5.59 7.21
N GLY A 65 -7.23 -5.40 6.66
CA GLY A 65 -7.84 -4.10 6.52
C GLY A 65 -8.31 -3.52 7.85
N VAL A 66 -8.06 -2.24 8.07
CA VAL A 66 -8.58 -1.46 9.20
C VAL A 66 -9.77 -0.64 8.70
N ASP A 67 -10.96 -0.94 9.20
CA ASP A 67 -12.17 -0.15 8.91
C ASP A 67 -12.07 1.21 9.62
N VAL A 68 -12.09 2.27 8.82
CA VAL A 68 -12.04 3.67 9.28
C VAL A 68 -13.29 4.44 8.85
N THR A 69 -14.37 3.72 8.55
CA THR A 69 -15.62 4.28 8.07
C THR A 69 -16.21 5.25 9.08
N THR A 70 -16.46 6.48 8.62
CA THR A 70 -17.16 7.50 9.43
C THR A 70 -18.59 7.04 9.74
N ALA A 71 -19.01 7.16 10.99
CA ALA A 71 -20.38 6.85 11.41
C ALA A 71 -21.42 7.60 10.55
N GLY A 72 -22.43 6.89 10.07
CA GLY A 72 -23.47 7.45 9.18
C GLY A 72 -23.05 7.57 7.70
N SER A 73 -21.83 7.20 7.33
CA SER A 73 -21.40 7.17 5.94
C SER A 73 -22.11 6.07 5.14
N SER A 74 -22.50 6.40 3.91
CA SER A 74 -22.98 5.40 2.92
C SER A 74 -21.83 4.67 2.20
N ARG A 75 -20.60 5.10 2.47
CA ARG A 75 -19.36 4.52 1.92
C ARG A 75 -18.54 3.93 3.05
N THR A 76 -18.05 2.73 2.81
CA THR A 76 -17.03 2.11 3.63
C THR A 76 -15.65 2.56 3.15
N THR A 77 -14.75 2.83 4.10
CA THR A 77 -13.32 3.09 3.85
C THR A 77 -12.46 2.16 4.69
N ILE A 78 -11.53 1.45 4.06
CA ILE A 78 -10.63 0.50 4.70
C ILE A 78 -9.18 0.87 4.36
N TYR A 79 -8.33 0.97 5.38
CA TYR A 79 -6.89 1.17 5.21
C TYR A 79 -6.10 -0.13 5.34
N PHE A 80 -5.05 -0.24 4.54
CA PHE A 80 -4.07 -1.33 4.56
C PHE A 80 -2.69 -0.72 4.77
N PRO A 81 -2.26 -0.50 6.03
CA PRO A 81 -0.99 0.12 6.34
C PRO A 81 0.16 -0.90 6.34
N TYR A 82 1.25 -0.56 5.67
CA TYR A 82 2.48 -1.34 5.63
C TYR A 82 3.60 -0.56 6.32
N THR A 83 3.85 -0.88 7.59
CA THR A 83 4.68 -0.05 8.49
C THR A 83 6.15 -0.46 8.56
N ASP A 84 6.49 -1.64 8.05
CA ASP A 84 7.83 -2.25 8.17
C ASP A 84 8.37 -2.77 6.83
N LEU A 85 7.77 -2.37 5.70
CA LEU A 85 8.25 -2.76 4.37
C LEU A 85 9.65 -2.22 4.11
N ALA A 86 10.52 -3.09 3.60
CA ALA A 86 11.84 -2.74 3.10
C ALA A 86 12.05 -3.37 1.71
N ILE A 87 12.86 -2.72 0.86
CA ILE A 87 13.22 -3.24 -0.47
C ILE A 87 14.66 -3.78 -0.40
N LEU A 88 14.84 -5.04 -0.79
CA LEU A 88 16.08 -5.78 -0.56
C LEU A 88 17.13 -5.68 -1.68
N ALA A 89 16.80 -5.02 -2.79
CA ALA A 89 17.69 -4.89 -3.94
C ALA A 89 17.72 -3.45 -4.46
N GLU A 90 18.89 -3.02 -4.94
CA GLU A 90 19.03 -1.76 -5.66
C GLU A 90 18.20 -1.77 -6.95
N GLY A 91 17.74 -0.60 -7.38
CA GLY A 91 17.01 -0.45 -8.64
C GLY A 91 15.86 0.53 -8.55
N ALA A 92 14.99 0.50 -9.55
CA ALA A 92 13.83 1.38 -9.63
C ALA A 92 12.55 0.55 -9.70
N TYR A 93 11.72 0.68 -8.68
CA TYR A 93 10.58 -0.21 -8.47
C TYR A 93 9.27 0.54 -8.25
N LYS A 94 8.17 -0.19 -8.36
CA LYS A 94 6.87 0.20 -7.79
C LYS A 94 6.41 -0.90 -6.85
N ILE A 95 5.58 -0.56 -5.88
CA ILE A 95 4.89 -1.55 -5.05
C ILE A 95 3.45 -1.65 -5.54
N ARG A 96 3.01 -2.86 -5.89
CA ARG A 96 1.60 -3.16 -6.18
C ARG A 96 0.95 -3.70 -4.92
N VAL A 97 -0.24 -3.20 -4.61
CA VAL A 97 -1.10 -3.76 -3.57
C VAL A 97 -2.31 -4.40 -4.23
N ASP A 98 -2.52 -5.68 -3.95
CA ASP A 98 -3.70 -6.43 -4.36
C ASP A 98 -4.59 -6.64 -3.13
N VAL A 99 -5.88 -6.33 -3.23
CA VAL A 99 -6.85 -6.48 -2.13
C VAL A 99 -7.80 -7.62 -2.44
N TYR A 100 -8.01 -8.45 -1.42
CA TYR A 100 -8.87 -9.61 -1.45
C TYR A 100 -9.92 -9.51 -0.36
N LYS A 101 -11.07 -10.13 -0.61
CA LYS A 101 -12.16 -10.31 0.34
C LYS A 101 -12.24 -11.79 0.66
N VAL A 102 -12.29 -12.16 1.93
CA VAL A 102 -12.55 -13.54 2.34
C VAL A 102 -13.96 -13.95 1.88
N ALA A 103 -14.05 -15.10 1.22
CA ALA A 103 -15.26 -15.65 0.65
C ALA A 103 -15.41 -17.10 1.14
N TYR A 104 -16.19 -17.30 2.20
CA TYR A 104 -16.36 -18.61 2.85
C TYR A 104 -17.10 -19.63 1.99
N ASP A 105 -17.82 -19.15 0.98
CA ASP A 105 -18.57 -19.93 -0.01
C ASP A 105 -17.80 -20.16 -1.32
N SER A 106 -16.62 -19.55 -1.46
CA SER A 106 -15.71 -19.78 -2.59
C SER A 106 -14.78 -20.96 -2.31
N PRO A 107 -14.52 -21.86 -3.28
CA PRO A 107 -13.56 -22.94 -3.12
C PRO A 107 -12.13 -22.44 -2.87
N ASP A 108 -11.79 -21.24 -3.36
CA ASP A 108 -10.49 -20.60 -3.13
C ASP A 108 -10.42 -19.88 -1.77
N GLY A 109 -11.56 -19.71 -1.09
CA GLY A 109 -11.67 -19.04 0.21
C GLY A 109 -11.57 -17.50 0.15
N TYR A 110 -11.34 -16.91 -1.03
CA TYR A 110 -11.25 -15.47 -1.23
C TYR A 110 -11.64 -15.03 -2.64
N ASP A 111 -11.99 -13.75 -2.78
CA ASP A 111 -12.28 -13.06 -4.03
C ASP A 111 -11.37 -11.85 -4.20
N PHE A 112 -10.71 -11.74 -5.36
CA PHE A 112 -9.96 -10.53 -5.74
C PHE A 112 -10.91 -9.33 -5.90
N GLN A 113 -10.54 -8.19 -5.31
CA GLN A 113 -11.37 -6.98 -5.31
C GLN A 113 -10.80 -5.89 -6.21
N ALA A 114 -9.54 -5.55 -6.01
CA ALA A 114 -8.90 -4.44 -6.70
C ALA A 114 -7.38 -4.49 -6.54
N LEU A 115 -6.68 -3.76 -7.41
CA LEU A 115 -5.24 -3.51 -7.28
C LEU A 115 -4.93 -2.02 -7.42
N ALA A 116 -3.85 -1.57 -6.77
CA ALA A 116 -3.27 -0.25 -6.96
C ALA A 116 -1.74 -0.33 -6.97
N LYS A 117 -1.09 0.66 -7.59
CA LYS A 117 0.37 0.74 -7.68
C LYS A 117 0.84 2.06 -7.07
N SER A 118 1.96 1.99 -6.36
CA SER A 118 2.62 3.18 -5.82
C SER A 118 3.28 4.03 -6.93
N SER A 119 3.76 5.20 -6.51
CA SER A 119 4.82 5.94 -7.18
C SER A 119 6.11 5.10 -7.26
N ARG A 120 7.06 5.56 -8.08
CA ARG A 120 8.34 4.89 -8.26
C ARG A 120 9.25 5.16 -7.06
N VAL A 121 9.88 4.10 -6.53
CA VAL A 121 10.92 4.16 -5.51
C VAL A 121 12.27 3.83 -6.16
N ALA A 122 13.24 4.74 -6.05
CA ALA A 122 14.63 4.49 -6.41
C ALA A 122 15.39 3.97 -5.19
N VAL A 123 15.85 2.73 -5.24
CA VAL A 123 16.55 2.05 -4.15
C VAL A 123 18.05 2.03 -4.45
N VAL A 124 18.84 2.53 -3.51
CA VAL A 124 20.30 2.66 -3.61
C VAL A 124 20.99 2.07 -2.38
N ASN A 125 22.23 1.64 -2.51
CA ASN A 125 23.04 1.11 -1.40
C ASN A 125 23.77 2.22 -0.61
N GLU A 126 23.61 3.47 -1.02
CA GLU A 126 24.11 4.63 -0.28
C GLU A 126 23.10 5.09 0.78
N ALA A 127 23.60 5.73 1.84
CA ALA A 127 22.74 6.33 2.85
C ALA A 127 21.84 7.40 2.22
N VAL A 128 20.53 7.24 2.39
CA VAL A 128 19.53 8.24 1.98
C VAL A 128 19.15 9.07 3.21
N PRO A 129 19.32 10.41 3.19
CA PRO A 129 18.88 11.25 4.29
C PRO A 129 17.39 11.05 4.55
N ALA A 130 16.99 10.97 5.82
CA ALA A 130 15.59 10.87 6.17
C ALA A 130 14.83 12.07 5.59
N ALA A 131 13.79 11.82 4.79
CA ALA A 131 12.91 12.87 4.34
C ALA A 131 12.24 13.52 5.57
N SER A 132 12.49 14.80 5.80
CA SER A 132 11.78 15.57 6.82
C SER A 132 10.29 15.57 6.47
N ALA A 133 9.44 15.19 7.42
CA ALA A 133 8.00 15.05 7.25
C ALA A 133 7.24 16.40 7.11
N GLY A 134 7.77 17.39 6.38
CA GLY A 134 7.33 18.79 6.53
C GLY A 134 7.24 19.69 5.29
N GLU A 135 7.54 19.25 4.05
CA GLU A 135 7.49 20.15 2.87
C GLU A 135 6.18 20.07 2.08
N SER A 136 5.04 20.06 2.77
CA SER A 136 3.74 20.17 2.09
C SER A 136 2.73 20.99 2.87
N LEU A 137 3.12 22.18 3.35
CA LEU A 137 2.21 23.26 3.77
C LEU A 137 2.90 24.61 3.56
N ASN A 138 2.94 25.09 2.31
CA ASN A 138 3.20 26.49 2.03
C ASN A 138 2.19 26.98 0.97
N ILE A 139 0.92 27.09 1.39
CA ILE A 139 -0.04 27.89 0.65
C ILE A 139 0.20 29.32 1.12
N GLN A 140 0.82 30.09 0.24
CA GLN A 140 0.95 31.53 0.34
C GLN A 140 -0.45 32.15 0.51
N GLU A 141 -0.71 32.76 1.67
CA GLU A 141 -1.76 33.78 1.75
C GLU A 141 -1.29 35.00 0.93
N LYS A 142 -2.10 35.36 -0.07
CA LYS A 142 -2.12 36.71 -0.63
C LYS A 142 -3.56 37.09 -0.94
#